data_AF-A0A7K2PP15-F1
#
_entry.id   AF-A0A7K2PP15-F1
#
_cell.length_a   1.000
_cell.length_b   1.000
_cell.length_c   1.000
_cell.angle_alpha   90.00
_cell.angle_beta   90.00
_cell.angle_gamma   90.00
#
_symmetry.space_group_name_H-M   'P 1'
#
loop_
_entity.id
_entity.type
_entity.pdbx_description
1 polymer ?
#
loop_
_entity_poly.entity_id
_entity_poly.type
_entity_poly.pdbx_seq_one_letter_code
_entity_poly.pdbx_strand_id
1 'polypeptide(L)' 'MIKQVSHTVAGTDPAGIALALDVAYALHAPVPRAPEVASPAVARRGVSAARSRRRSAARG' A
#
# COMPACT_ATOMS: atom_id res chain seq x y z
N MET A 1 29.07 -22.76 0.53
CA MET A 1 30.00 -21.77 -0.05
C MET A 1 29.20 -20.51 -0.35
N ILE A 2 29.39 -19.43 0.40
CA ILE A 2 28.68 -18.16 0.20
C ILE A 2 29.54 -17.25 -0.67
N LYS A 3 28.95 -16.66 -1.72
CA LYS A 3 29.63 -15.73 -2.62
C LYS A 3 29.47 -14.32 -2.08
N GLN A 4 30.59 -13.66 -1.75
CA GLN A 4 30.62 -12.25 -1.37
C GLN A 4 30.99 -11.41 -2.60
N VAL A 5 30.24 -10.33 -2.84
CA VAL A 5 30.49 -9.38 -3.94
C VAL A 5 30.42 -7.97 -3.36
N SER A 6 31.51 -7.22 -3.45
CA SER A 6 31.58 -5.83 -2.99
C SER A 6 31.26 -4.87 -4.12
N HIS A 7 30.35 -3.93 -3.90
CA HIS A 7 30.02 -2.85 -4.83
C HIS A 7 30.42 -1.51 -4.20
N THR A 8 31.35 -0.79 -4.83
CA THR A 8 31.73 0.57 -4.40
C THR A 8 30.95 1.57 -5.25
N VAL A 9 29.89 2.11 -4.68
CA VAL A 9 28.97 3.06 -5.32
C VAL A 9 28.65 4.15 -4.30
N ALA A 10 28.63 5.41 -4.74
CA ALA A 10 28.33 6.56 -3.86
C ALA A 10 26.87 6.52 -3.32
N GLY A 11 25.97 5.81 -4.03
CA GLY A 11 24.60 5.52 -3.57
C GLY A 11 23.61 6.65 -3.78
N THR A 12 24.03 7.73 -4.44
CA THR A 12 23.23 8.93 -4.68
C THR A 12 22.82 9.11 -6.14
N ASP A 13 23.47 8.39 -7.06
CA ASP A 13 23.15 8.42 -8.47
C ASP A 13 22.07 7.37 -8.83
N PRO A 14 21.24 7.61 -9.85
CA PRO A 14 20.16 6.70 -10.22
C PRO A 14 20.63 5.28 -10.57
N ALA A 15 21.81 5.11 -11.17
CA ALA A 15 22.34 3.80 -11.51
C ALA A 15 22.77 3.01 -10.27
N GLY A 16 23.37 3.71 -9.29
CA GLY A 16 23.68 3.16 -7.97
C GLY A 16 22.44 2.71 -7.20
N ILE A 17 21.35 3.48 -7.25
CA ILE A 17 20.08 3.12 -6.63
C ILE A 17 19.48 1.88 -7.29
N ALA A 18 19.47 1.81 -8.63
CA ALA A 18 18.97 0.64 -9.36
C ALA A 18 19.73 -0.64 -8.98
N LEU A 19 21.07 -0.57 -8.93
CA LEU A 19 21.91 -1.70 -8.52
C LEU A 19 21.65 -2.12 -7.06
N ALA A 20 21.46 -1.17 -6.15
CA ALA A 20 21.13 -1.48 -4.76
C ALA A 20 19.79 -2.22 -4.63
N LEU A 21 18.78 -1.83 -5.42
CA LEU A 21 17.48 -2.51 -5.46
C LEU A 21 17.59 -3.93 -6.01
N ASP A 22 18.38 -4.14 -7.07
CA ASP A 22 18.60 -5.48 -7.64
C ASP A 22 19.28 -6.41 -6.64
N VAL A 23 20.32 -5.94 -5.93
CA VAL A 23 20.99 -6.71 -4.87
C VAL A 23 20.02 -6.99 -3.72
N ALA A 24 19.23 -6.00 -3.30
CA ALA A 24 18.23 -6.20 -2.26
C ALA A 24 17.20 -7.26 -2.66
N TYR A 25 16.74 -7.27 -3.91
CA TYR A 25 15.80 -8.27 -4.41
C TYR A 25 16.41 -9.68 -4.47
N ALA A 26 17.68 -9.78 -4.86
CA ALA A 26 18.41 -11.05 -4.89
C ALA A 26 18.62 -11.63 -3.49
N LEU A 27 18.83 -10.78 -2.47
CA LEU A 27 18.99 -11.20 -1.07
C LEU A 27 17.64 -11.37 -0.35
N HIS A 28 16.63 -10.63 -0.75
CA HIS A 28 15.30 -10.59 -0.14
C HIS A 28 14.23 -10.73 -1.23
N ALA A 29 13.95 -11.99 -1.60
CA ALA A 29 12.85 -12.28 -2.49
C ALA A 29 11.54 -11.71 -1.91
N PRO A 30 10.73 -10.98 -2.70
CA PRO A 30 9.45 -10.47 -2.21
C PRO A 30 8.57 -11.61 -1.74
N VAL A 31 8.12 -11.48 -0.50
CA VAL A 31 7.18 -12.44 0.08
C VAL A 31 5.78 -11.99 -0.34
N PRO A 32 4.96 -12.89 -0.91
CA PRO A 32 3.58 -12.56 -1.22
C PRO A 32 2.86 -12.16 0.06
N ARG A 33 2.05 -11.11 -0.03
CA ARG A 33 1.25 -10.68 1.10
C ARG A 33 0.24 -11.76 1.47
N ALA A 34 0.12 -12.04 2.76
CA ALA A 34 -0.89 -12.94 3.29
C ALA A 34 -2.31 -12.46 2.93
N PRO A 35 -3.29 -13.36 2.82
CA PRO A 35 -4.67 -13.00 2.55
C PRO A 35 -5.17 -11.90 3.49
N GLU A 36 -5.77 -10.85 2.92
CA GLU A 36 -6.40 -9.80 3.70
C GLU A 36 -7.64 -10.37 4.42
N VAL A 37 -7.66 -10.28 5.74
CA VAL A 37 -8.89 -10.52 6.51
C VAL A 37 -9.77 -9.29 6.37
N ALA A 38 -10.95 -9.47 5.77
CA ALA A 38 -11.93 -8.40 5.66
C ALA A 38 -12.27 -7.84 7.05
N SER A 39 -12.06 -6.54 7.23
CA SER A 39 -12.52 -5.86 8.44
C SER A 39 -14.04 -5.66 8.36
N PRO A 40 -14.79 -5.89 9.45
CA PRO A 40 -16.23 -5.69 9.44
C PRO A 40 -16.54 -4.22 9.15
N ALA A 41 -17.40 -3.98 8.16
CA ALA A 41 -17.86 -2.64 7.85
C ALA A 41 -18.62 -2.08 9.06
N VAL A 42 -18.13 -0.96 9.62
CA VAL A 42 -18.88 -0.21 10.62
C VAL A 42 -20.13 0.35 9.93
N ALA A 43 -21.30 -0.19 10.26
CA ALA A 43 -22.56 0.36 9.80
C ALA A 43 -22.67 1.82 10.27
N ARG A 44 -22.53 2.78 9.35
CA ARG A 44 -22.81 4.20 9.62
C ARG A 44 -24.31 4.38 9.82
N ARG A 45 -24.77 4.15 11.05
CA ARG A 45 -26.14 4.39 11.51
C ARG A 45 -26.42 5.89 11.52
N GLY A 46 -26.83 6.44 10.38
CA GLY A 46 -27.23 7.85 10.31
C GLY A 46 -27.44 8.46 8.93
N VAL A 47 -26.93 7.85 7.84
CA VAL A 47 -26.96 8.52 6.52
C VAL A 47 -28.37 8.55 5.88
N SER A 48 -29.23 7.58 6.21
CA SER A 48 -30.59 7.48 5.63
C SER A 48 -31.56 8.56 6.15
N ALA A 49 -31.56 8.82 7.46
CA ALA A 49 -32.49 9.78 8.08
C ALA A 49 -32.26 11.23 7.62
N ALA A 50 -31.00 11.62 7.38
CA ALA A 50 -30.68 12.96 6.88
C ALA A 50 -31.15 13.17 5.43
N ARG A 51 -31.12 12.14 4.58
CA ARG A 51 -31.57 12.24 3.18
C ARG A 51 -33.09 12.31 3.05
N SER A 52 -33.83 11.65 3.95
CA SER A 52 -35.30 11.71 3.95
C SER A 52 -35.81 13.14 4.22
N ARG A 53 -35.27 13.82 5.24
CA ARG A 53 -35.68 15.18 5.61
C ARG A 53 -35.48 16.22 4.52
N ARG A 54 -34.46 16.06 3.66
CA ARG A 54 -34.20 17.03 2.57
C ARG A 54 -35.18 16.93 1.39
N ARG A 55 -35.92 15.82 1.25
CA ARG A 55 -36.88 15.66 0.14
C ARG A 55 -38.28 16.16 0.49
N SER A 56 -38.58 16.37 1.77
CA SER A 56 -39.90 16.86 2.19
C SER A 56 -40.07 18.37 2.03
N ALA A 57 -38.98 19.14 2.00
CA ALA A 57 -39.03 20.60 1.89
C ALA A 57 -39.17 21.12 0.44
N ALA A 58 -39.23 20.23 -0.55
CA ALA A 58 -39.33 20.58 -1.97
C ALA A 58 -40.68 20.21 -2.62
N ARG A 59 -41.68 19.86 -1.82
CA ARG A 59 -43.08 19.71 -2.24
C ARG A 59 -43.95 20.68 -1.45
N GLY A 60 -43.80 21.97 -1.75
CA GLY A 60 -44.69 23.06 -1.37
C GLY A 60 -44.95 23.86 -2.62
#